data_AF-A0A968NXA1-F1
#
_entry.id   AF-A0A968NXA1-F1
#
_cell.length_a   1.000
_cell.length_b   1.000
_cell.length_c   1.000
_cell.angle_alpha   90.00
_cell.angle_beta   90.00
_cell.angle_gamma   90.00
#
_symmetry.space_group_name_H-M   'P 1'
#
loop_
_entity.id
_entity.type
_entity.pdbx_description
1 polymer ?
#
loop_
_entity_poly.entity_id
_entity_poly.type
_entity_poly.pdbx_seq_one_letter_code
_entity_poly.pdbx_strand_id
1 'polypeptide(L)'
;MKKRSTEFNIPTAAIVLAAIAWAVVSLLFFLLFSVSPSEEGRPYWYSITTYVLESGAFLGAGVLCLRNWRSPQIVSGRSVWLALGLGLLSFFIGNLFLGYWEIVLKKEPDVSPGDFFYILMYLFVGAGMFLAVLSRRLSLSIAQWVTIGGIGLLGSAVVYFLYAAPEDVGAEAVVRSRT
;
A
#
# COMPACT_ATOMS: atom_id res chain seq x y z
N MET A 1 33.67 -28.45 -14.81
CA MET A 1 33.69 -27.13 -14.14
C MET A 1 32.30 -26.51 -14.19
N LYS A 2 31.59 -26.44 -13.06
CA LYS A 2 30.30 -25.75 -12.97
C LYS A 2 30.60 -24.25 -12.94
N LYS A 3 30.24 -23.51 -14.00
CA LYS A 3 30.30 -22.04 -14.01
C LYS A 3 29.50 -21.55 -12.80
N ARG A 4 30.19 -21.00 -11.79
CA ARG A 4 29.56 -20.26 -10.70
C ARG A 4 29.03 -18.99 -11.36
N SER A 5 27.73 -18.97 -11.66
CA SER A 5 27.06 -17.71 -11.97
C SER A 5 27.35 -16.78 -10.80
N THR A 6 28.01 -15.66 -11.08
CA THR A 6 28.05 -14.52 -10.16
C THR A 6 26.61 -14.05 -10.00
N GLU A 7 25.88 -14.69 -9.09
CA GLU A 7 24.55 -14.21 -8.70
C GLU A 7 24.77 -12.82 -8.10
N PHE A 8 24.21 -11.82 -8.77
CA PHE A 8 24.24 -10.44 -8.33
C PHE A 8 23.40 -10.33 -7.05
N ASN A 9 24.02 -10.59 -5.91
CA ASN A 9 23.36 -10.64 -4.62
C ASN A 9 23.45 -9.25 -3.99
N ILE A 10 22.40 -8.44 -4.16
CA ILE A 10 22.34 -7.09 -3.60
C ILE A 10 22.34 -7.20 -2.07
N PRO A 11 23.28 -6.53 -1.36
CA PRO A 11 23.34 -6.57 0.09
C PRO A 11 22.03 -6.09 0.73
N THR A 12 21.59 -6.75 1.81
CA THR A 12 20.35 -6.38 2.53
C THR A 12 20.37 -4.92 2.99
N ALA A 13 21.52 -4.43 3.48
CA ALA A 13 21.68 -3.04 3.88
C ALA A 13 21.42 -2.06 2.73
N ALA A 14 21.87 -2.38 1.51
CA ALA A 14 21.63 -1.54 0.34
C ALA A 14 20.14 -1.49 -0.02
N ILE A 15 19.43 -2.61 0.10
CA ILE A 15 17.98 -2.68 -0.14
C ILE A 15 17.23 -1.83 0.89
N VAL A 16 17.60 -1.94 2.17
CA VAL A 16 16.97 -1.16 3.25
C VAL A 16 17.22 0.34 3.05
N LEU A 17 18.46 0.74 2.74
CA LEU A 17 18.78 2.15 2.48
C LEU A 17 18.02 2.69 1.26
N ALA A 18 17.91 1.89 0.18
CA ALA A 18 17.13 2.27 -0.99
C ALA A 18 15.64 2.44 -0.67
N ALA A 19 15.06 1.55 0.15
CA ALA A 19 13.67 1.64 0.58
C ALA A 19 13.41 2.87 1.46
N ILE A 20 14.32 3.16 2.40
CA ILE A 20 14.24 4.37 3.24
C ILE A 20 14.35 5.62 2.38
N ALA A 21 15.32 5.68 1.47
CA ALA A 21 15.50 6.82 0.57
C ALA A 21 14.25 7.04 -0.29
N TRP A 22 13.68 5.97 -0.87
CA TRP A 22 12.43 6.05 -1.64
C TRP A 22 11.27 6.58 -0.79
N ALA A 23 11.11 6.07 0.44
CA ALA A 23 10.06 6.52 1.35
C ALA A 23 10.22 8.00 1.74
N VAL A 24 11.44 8.46 2.03
CA VAL A 24 11.72 9.86 2.36
C VAL A 24 11.43 10.77 1.17
N VAL A 25 11.87 10.38 -0.03
CA VAL A 25 11.56 11.14 -1.26
C VAL A 25 10.06 11.22 -1.49
N SER A 26 9.33 10.11 -1.36
CA SER A 26 7.87 10.10 -1.50
C SER A 26 7.19 10.98 -0.46
N LEU A 27 7.59 10.88 0.81
CA LEU A 27 7.03 11.69 1.89
C LEU A 27 7.25 13.18 1.65
N LEU A 28 8.49 13.59 1.31
CA LEU A 28 8.80 14.98 1.03
C LEU A 28 8.02 15.49 -0.19
N PHE A 29 7.89 14.67 -1.24
CA PHE A 29 7.10 15.01 -2.41
C PHE A 29 5.64 15.31 -2.03
N PHE A 30 5.00 14.43 -1.26
CA PHE A 30 3.62 14.64 -0.81
C PHE A 30 3.49 15.89 0.08
N LEU A 31 4.39 16.08 1.05
CA LEU A 31 4.31 17.23 1.96
C LEU A 31 4.49 18.57 1.24
N LEU A 32 5.35 18.60 0.22
CA LEU A 32 5.66 19.84 -0.51
C LEU A 32 4.65 20.17 -1.60
N PHE A 33 4.01 19.16 -2.20
CA PHE A 33 3.24 19.35 -3.45
C PHE A 33 1.79 18.86 -3.41
N SER A 34 1.31 18.26 -2.31
CA SER A 34 -0.07 17.68 -2.24
C SER A 34 -1.18 18.74 -2.20
N VAL A 35 -0.89 19.94 -1.70
CA VAL A 35 -1.85 21.03 -1.61
C VAL A 35 -1.98 21.69 -2.98
N SER A 36 -3.17 21.63 -3.57
CA SER A 36 -3.49 22.37 -4.80
C SER A 36 -3.78 23.83 -4.44
N PRO A 37 -3.03 24.81 -4.96
CA PRO A 37 -3.35 26.23 -4.75
C PRO A 37 -4.50 26.73 -5.63
N SER A 38 -4.97 25.92 -6.59
CA SER A 38 -5.98 26.29 -7.59
C SER A 38 -7.23 25.41 -7.49
N GLU A 39 -8.39 26.01 -7.77
CA GLU A 39 -9.67 25.30 -7.93
C GLU A 39 -9.70 24.37 -9.15
N GLU A 40 -8.74 24.52 -10.08
CA GLU A 40 -8.57 23.68 -11.28
C GLU A 40 -7.99 22.28 -11.01
N GLY A 41 -7.76 21.93 -9.73
CA GLY A 41 -7.22 20.63 -9.35
C GLY A 41 -5.69 20.54 -9.47
N ARG A 42 -5.16 19.33 -9.26
CA ARG A 42 -3.70 19.09 -9.21
C ARG A 42 -3.08 19.03 -10.60
N PRO A 43 -1.85 19.54 -10.79
CA PRO A 43 -1.20 19.56 -12.09
C PRO A 43 -0.80 18.15 -12.57
N TYR A 44 -0.74 17.96 -13.88
CA TYR A 44 -0.49 16.66 -14.52
C TYR A 44 0.82 15.97 -14.08
N TRP A 45 1.89 16.74 -13.92
CA TRP A 45 3.18 16.20 -13.46
C TRP A 45 3.10 15.64 -12.04
N TYR A 46 2.24 16.21 -11.19
CA TYR A 46 2.05 15.74 -9.82
C TYR A 46 1.40 14.36 -9.83
N SER A 47 0.37 14.17 -10.65
CA SER A 47 -0.31 12.87 -10.80
C SER A 47 0.66 11.81 -11.31
N ILE A 48 1.39 12.08 -12.42
CA ILE A 48 2.40 11.14 -12.93
C ILE A 48 3.42 10.76 -11.87
N THR A 49 3.97 11.75 -11.16
CA THR A 49 5.02 11.50 -10.17
C THR A 49 4.48 10.67 -9.01
N THR A 50 3.25 10.92 -8.58
CA THR A 50 2.56 10.12 -7.55
C THR A 50 2.44 8.67 -8.00
N TYR A 51 1.96 8.42 -9.22
CA TYR A 51 1.88 7.08 -9.78
C TYR A 51 3.25 6.40 -9.84
N VAL A 52 4.31 7.10 -10.25
CA VAL A 52 5.66 6.54 -10.34
C VAL A 52 6.19 6.17 -8.95
N LEU A 53 6.06 7.06 -7.97
CA LEU A 53 6.54 6.85 -6.60
C LEU A 53 5.81 5.69 -5.93
N GLU A 54 4.49 5.63 -6.08
CA GLU A 54 3.66 4.57 -5.52
C GLU A 54 3.91 3.23 -6.23
N SER A 55 3.81 3.21 -7.55
CA SER A 55 4.00 1.99 -8.36
C SER A 55 5.40 1.42 -8.18
N GLY A 56 6.43 2.28 -8.11
CA GLY A 56 7.81 1.85 -7.85
C GLY A 56 7.97 1.19 -6.48
N ALA A 57 7.30 1.72 -5.45
CA ALA A 57 7.33 1.13 -4.11
C ALA A 57 6.66 -0.27 -4.09
N PHE A 58 5.47 -0.39 -4.68
CA PHE A 58 4.73 -1.66 -4.74
C PHE A 58 5.44 -2.71 -5.61
N LEU A 59 6.00 -2.32 -6.75
CA LEU A 59 6.81 -3.21 -7.59
C LEU A 59 8.05 -3.69 -6.84
N GLY A 60 8.81 -2.78 -6.24
CA GLY A 60 10.02 -3.11 -5.48
C GLY A 60 9.72 -4.06 -4.32
N ALA A 61 8.71 -3.74 -3.51
CA ALA A 61 8.28 -4.58 -2.40
C ALA A 61 7.75 -5.95 -2.87
N GLY A 62 6.97 -5.99 -3.95
CA GLY A 62 6.48 -7.24 -4.55
C GLY A 62 7.61 -8.15 -5.03
N VAL A 63 8.61 -7.59 -5.72
CA VAL A 63 9.81 -8.33 -6.17
C VAL A 63 10.62 -8.87 -4.99
N LEU A 64 10.81 -8.08 -3.93
CA LEU A 64 11.48 -8.55 -2.71
C LEU A 64 10.70 -9.66 -2.01
N CYS A 65 9.36 -9.60 -2.00
CA CYS A 65 8.53 -10.68 -1.49
C CYS A 65 8.69 -11.97 -2.32
N LEU A 66 8.70 -11.88 -3.65
CA LEU A 66 8.95 -13.03 -4.52
C LEU A 66 10.35 -13.61 -4.33
N ARG A 67 11.36 -12.76 -4.08
CA ARG A 67 12.71 -13.22 -3.70
C ARG A 67 12.67 -14.03 -2.40
N ASN A 68 11.96 -13.53 -1.39
CA ASN A 68 11.83 -14.21 -0.10
C ASN A 68 11.03 -15.52 -0.21
N TRP A 69 10.01 -15.58 -1.07
CA TRP A 69 9.26 -16.81 -1.36
C TRP A 69 10.16 -17.92 -1.93
N ARG A 70 11.16 -17.57 -2.75
CA ARG A 70 12.11 -18.54 -3.32
C ARG A 70 13.19 -18.97 -2.34
N SER A 71 13.33 -18.31 -1.18
CA SER A 71 14.32 -18.66 -0.17
C SER A 71 13.86 -19.87 0.67
N PRO A 72 14.66 -20.95 0.76
CA PRO A 72 14.35 -22.11 1.59
C PRO A 72 14.57 -21.84 3.09
N GLN A 73 15.26 -20.76 3.46
CA GLN A 73 15.65 -20.45 4.85
C GLN A 73 14.70 -19.43 5.52
N ILE A 74 13.57 -19.10 4.88
CA ILE A 74 12.67 -18.05 5.35
C ILE A 74 11.78 -18.54 6.52
N VAL A 75 11.95 -17.95 7.71
CA VAL A 75 11.28 -18.37 8.94
C VAL A 75 9.75 -18.14 8.89
N SER A 76 9.29 -17.10 8.20
CA SER A 76 7.87 -16.75 8.13
C SER A 76 7.05 -17.64 7.17
N GLY A 77 7.66 -18.62 6.51
CA GLY A 77 6.98 -19.51 5.56
C GLY A 77 6.88 -18.93 4.15
N ARG A 78 7.11 -19.79 3.16
CA ARG A 78 7.17 -19.41 1.74
C ARG A 78 5.82 -18.90 1.23
N SER A 79 4.71 -19.54 1.61
CA SER A 79 3.37 -19.16 1.17
C SER A 79 2.94 -17.77 1.63
N VAL A 80 3.42 -17.31 2.80
CA VAL A 80 3.19 -15.94 3.29
C VAL A 80 3.78 -14.93 2.32
N TRP A 81 5.05 -15.09 1.98
CA TRP A 81 5.76 -14.17 1.08
C TRP A 81 5.24 -14.24 -0.35
N LEU A 82 4.77 -15.40 -0.82
CA LEU A 82 4.10 -15.51 -2.11
C LEU A 82 2.80 -14.71 -2.12
N ALA A 83 1.94 -14.91 -1.12
CA ALA A 83 0.66 -14.21 -1.03
C ALA A 83 0.87 -12.69 -0.92
N LEU A 84 1.77 -12.22 -0.03
CA LEU A 84 2.11 -10.81 0.06
C LEU A 84 2.67 -10.27 -1.26
N GLY A 85 3.58 -11.00 -1.91
CA GLY A 85 4.15 -10.60 -3.20
C GLY A 85 3.10 -10.46 -4.30
N LEU A 86 2.19 -11.43 -4.42
CA LEU A 86 1.08 -11.37 -5.38
C LEU A 86 0.11 -10.22 -5.09
N GLY A 87 -0.13 -9.92 -3.81
CA GLY A 87 -0.96 -8.78 -3.42
C GLY A 87 -0.33 -7.43 -3.83
N LEU A 88 0.96 -7.24 -3.54
CA LEU A 88 1.67 -6.01 -3.89
C LEU A 88 1.83 -5.85 -5.42
N LEU A 89 2.05 -6.94 -6.15
CA LEU A 89 2.09 -6.90 -7.62
C LEU A 89 0.71 -6.67 -8.24
N SER A 90 -0.35 -7.18 -7.63
CA SER A 90 -1.72 -6.83 -8.03
C SER A 90 -1.95 -5.33 -7.89
N PHE A 91 -1.57 -4.72 -6.76
CA PHE A 91 -1.68 -3.26 -6.59
C PHE A 91 -0.90 -2.51 -7.67
N PHE A 92 0.35 -2.88 -7.92
CA PHE A 92 1.17 -2.29 -8.97
C PHE A 92 0.48 -2.34 -10.34
N ILE A 93 -0.07 -3.50 -10.73
CA ILE A 93 -0.81 -3.65 -11.99
C ILE A 93 -2.09 -2.80 -11.99
N GLY A 94 -2.82 -2.77 -10.89
CA GLY A 94 -3.99 -1.90 -10.72
C GLY A 94 -3.65 -0.43 -10.96
N ASN A 95 -2.55 0.03 -10.39
CA ASN A 95 -2.03 1.39 -10.59
C ASN A 95 -1.62 1.69 -12.03
N LEU A 96 -1.13 0.70 -12.80
CA LEU A 96 -0.87 0.91 -14.23
C LEU A 96 -2.17 1.12 -15.01
N PHE A 97 -3.22 0.34 -14.68
CA PHE A 97 -4.54 0.49 -15.30
C PHE A 97 -5.21 1.81 -14.91
N LEU A 98 -5.20 2.15 -13.62
CA LEU A 98 -5.79 3.39 -13.13
C LEU A 98 -5.00 4.61 -13.64
N GLY A 99 -3.66 4.54 -13.64
CA GLY A 99 -2.81 5.55 -14.23
C GLY A 99 -3.15 5.77 -15.70
N TYR A 100 -3.25 4.71 -16.50
CA TYR A 100 -3.70 4.84 -17.91
C TYR A 100 -5.11 5.45 -18.01
N TRP A 101 -6.03 5.01 -17.16
CA TRP A 101 -7.43 5.49 -17.13
C TRP A 101 -7.54 6.99 -16.84
N GLU A 102 -6.85 7.49 -15.82
CA GLU A 102 -6.90 8.90 -15.45
C GLU A 102 -6.04 9.78 -16.36
N ILE A 103 -4.80 9.36 -16.63
CA ILE A 103 -3.79 10.19 -17.27
C ILE A 103 -4.01 10.25 -18.78
N VAL A 104 -4.27 9.09 -19.40
CA VAL A 104 -4.39 8.96 -20.86
C VAL A 104 -5.84 9.14 -21.30
N LEU A 105 -6.79 8.48 -20.62
CA LEU A 105 -8.20 8.57 -21.00
C LEU A 105 -8.93 9.77 -20.38
N LYS A 106 -8.30 10.51 -19.46
CA LYS A 106 -8.88 11.68 -18.78
C LYS A 106 -10.22 11.38 -18.10
N LYS A 107 -10.36 10.16 -17.58
CA LYS A 107 -11.57 9.72 -16.89
C LYS A 107 -11.45 9.92 -15.39
N GLU A 108 -12.60 10.10 -14.76
CA GLU A 108 -12.72 10.18 -13.30
C GLU A 108 -12.34 8.84 -12.65
N PRO A 109 -11.79 8.88 -11.42
CA PRO A 109 -11.24 7.73 -10.72
C PRO A 109 -12.28 6.84 -10.02
N ASP A 110 -13.55 6.87 -10.45
CA ASP A 110 -14.65 6.19 -9.75
C ASP A 110 -14.60 4.67 -9.87
N VAL A 111 -14.71 4.17 -11.10
CA VAL A 111 -14.65 2.73 -11.43
C VAL A 111 -13.72 2.53 -12.59
N SER A 112 -12.63 1.81 -12.34
CA SER A 112 -11.55 1.59 -13.28
C SER A 112 -11.30 0.09 -13.48
N PRO A 113 -10.69 -0.32 -14.61
CA PRO A 113 -10.17 -1.68 -14.76
C PRO A 113 -9.15 -2.08 -13.67
N GLY A 114 -8.55 -1.09 -12.98
CA GLY A 114 -7.64 -1.31 -11.86
C GLY A 114 -8.33 -1.90 -10.62
N ASP A 115 -9.62 -1.67 -10.44
CA ASP A 115 -10.36 -2.07 -9.22
C ASP A 115 -10.35 -3.57 -9.00
N PHE A 116 -10.42 -4.33 -10.09
CA PHE A 116 -10.27 -5.78 -10.05
C PHE A 116 -8.95 -6.20 -9.39
N PHE A 117 -7.85 -5.52 -9.73
CA PHE A 117 -6.55 -5.79 -9.16
C PHE A 117 -6.40 -5.28 -7.72
N TYR A 118 -7.08 -4.19 -7.36
CA TYR A 118 -7.13 -3.74 -5.96
C TYR A 118 -7.88 -4.75 -5.08
N ILE A 119 -8.96 -5.36 -5.57
CA ILE A 119 -9.64 -6.46 -4.86
C ILE A 119 -8.69 -7.65 -4.70
N LEU A 120 -7.96 -8.04 -5.75
CA LEU A 120 -6.96 -9.10 -5.64
C LEU A 120 -5.87 -8.77 -4.61
N MET A 121 -5.43 -7.51 -4.53
CA MET A 121 -4.49 -7.06 -3.51
C MET A 121 -5.01 -7.35 -2.11
N TYR A 122 -6.25 -6.94 -1.80
CA TYR A 122 -6.84 -7.20 -0.48
C TYR A 122 -6.95 -8.70 -0.17
N LEU A 123 -7.37 -9.51 -1.14
CA LEU A 123 -7.48 -10.96 -0.97
C LEU A 123 -6.11 -11.60 -0.68
N PHE A 124 -5.08 -11.27 -1.46
CA PHE A 124 -3.76 -11.86 -1.31
C PHE A 124 -3.00 -11.34 -0.09
N VAL A 125 -3.08 -10.04 0.21
CA VAL A 125 -2.48 -9.47 1.43
C VAL A 125 -3.17 -10.04 2.66
N GLY A 126 -4.51 -10.07 2.66
CA GLY A 126 -5.30 -10.68 3.73
C GLY A 126 -4.90 -12.14 3.94
N ALA A 127 -4.88 -12.95 2.88
CA ALA A 127 -4.43 -14.35 2.95
C ALA A 127 -2.99 -14.47 3.49
N GLY A 128 -2.07 -13.60 3.04
CA GLY A 128 -0.70 -13.55 3.54
C GLY A 128 -0.61 -13.24 5.03
N MET A 129 -1.41 -12.28 5.52
CA MET A 129 -1.50 -11.94 6.94
C MET A 129 -2.08 -13.11 7.76
N PHE A 130 -3.16 -13.74 7.29
CA PHE A 130 -3.73 -14.93 7.96
C PHE A 130 -2.72 -16.07 8.02
N LEU A 131 -2.03 -16.37 6.92
CA LEU A 131 -0.98 -17.39 6.90
C LEU A 131 0.19 -17.04 7.84
N ALA A 132 0.54 -15.76 7.96
CA ALA A 132 1.60 -15.30 8.86
C ALA A 132 1.26 -15.54 10.34
N VAL A 133 -0.03 -15.42 10.70
CA VAL A 133 -0.53 -15.70 12.05
C VAL A 133 -0.69 -17.20 12.27
N LEU A 134 -1.40 -17.91 11.38
CA LEU A 134 -1.74 -19.33 11.54
C LEU A 134 -0.52 -20.26 11.46
N SER A 135 0.53 -19.88 10.73
CA SER A 135 1.80 -20.63 10.71
C SER A 135 2.52 -20.63 12.06
N ARG A 136 2.13 -19.74 12.97
CA ARG A 136 2.67 -19.69 14.33
C ARG A 136 1.67 -20.29 15.30
N ARG A 137 2.13 -21.23 16.13
CA ARG A 137 1.37 -21.72 17.29
C ARG A 137 1.32 -20.63 18.36
N LEU A 138 0.53 -19.59 18.12
CA LEU A 138 0.38 -18.47 19.03
C LEU A 138 -0.52 -18.90 20.20
N SER A 139 0.08 -19.17 21.35
CA SER A 139 -0.64 -19.32 22.62
C SER A 139 -0.90 -17.92 23.19
N LEU A 140 -1.88 -17.22 22.61
CA LEU A 140 -2.24 -15.89 23.08
C LEU A 140 -2.99 -16.01 24.41
N SER A 141 -2.61 -15.17 25.38
CA SER A 141 -3.39 -15.03 26.60
C SER A 141 -4.75 -14.40 26.29
N ILE A 142 -5.73 -14.61 27.16
CA ILE A 142 -7.05 -13.98 27.04
C ILE A 142 -6.92 -12.45 26.95
N ALA A 143 -5.98 -11.85 27.68
CA ALA A 143 -5.71 -10.42 27.61
C ALA A 143 -5.28 -9.97 26.21
N GLN A 144 -4.43 -10.73 25.52
CA GLN A 144 -4.01 -10.41 24.16
C GLN A 144 -5.16 -10.54 23.16
N TRP A 145 -6.04 -11.53 23.33
CA TRP A 145 -7.27 -11.65 22.54
C TRP A 145 -8.20 -10.45 22.75
N VAL A 146 -8.38 -10.03 24.00
CA VAL A 146 -9.16 -8.82 24.32
C VAL A 146 -8.52 -7.58 23.71
N THR A 147 -7.18 -7.45 23.72
CA THR A 147 -6.48 -6.34 23.05
C THR A 147 -6.72 -6.34 21.54
N ILE A 148 -6.60 -7.50 20.88
CA ILE A 148 -6.85 -7.62 19.43
C ILE A 148 -8.31 -7.24 19.12
N GLY A 149 -9.26 -7.77 19.89
CA GLY A 149 -10.69 -7.44 19.74
C GLY A 149 -10.97 -5.96 19.98
N GLY A 150 -10.35 -5.36 21.00
CA GLY A 150 -10.50 -3.94 21.34
C GLY A 150 -9.95 -3.02 20.25
N ILE A 151 -8.78 -3.33 19.68
CA ILE A 151 -8.22 -2.57 18.55
C ILE A 151 -9.14 -2.69 17.32
N GLY A 152 -9.65 -3.90 17.03
CA GLY A 152 -10.59 -4.12 15.93
C GLY A 152 -11.90 -3.33 16.09
N LEU A 153 -12.47 -3.32 17.30
CA LEU A 153 -13.67 -2.53 17.63
C LEU A 153 -13.43 -1.03 17.54
N LEU A 154 -12.32 -0.53 18.08
CA LEU A 154 -11.95 0.88 17.99
C LEU A 154 -11.77 1.32 16.54
N GLY A 155 -11.03 0.56 15.74
CA GLY A 155 -10.86 0.84 14.32
C GLY A 155 -12.19 0.86 13.56
N SER A 156 -13.07 -0.11 13.83
CA SER A 156 -14.40 -0.18 13.22
C SER A 156 -15.28 0.99 13.65
N ALA A 157 -15.23 1.39 14.92
CA ALA A 157 -15.95 2.54 15.43
C ALA A 157 -15.48 3.84 14.77
N VAL A 158 -14.17 4.04 14.60
CA VAL A 158 -13.62 5.20 13.88
C VAL A 158 -14.19 5.28 12.46
N VAL A 159 -14.17 4.17 11.71
CA VAL A 159 -14.73 4.13 10.35
C VAL A 159 -16.23 4.45 10.36
N TYR A 160 -16.99 3.86 11.30
CA TYR A 160 -18.41 4.14 11.45
C TYR A 160 -18.67 5.63 11.73
N PHE A 161 -17.93 6.25 12.64
CA PHE A 161 -18.08 7.68 12.94
C PHE A 161 -17.69 8.58 11.78
N LEU A 162 -16.67 8.22 10.99
CA LEU A 162 -16.31 8.95 9.77
C LEU A 162 -17.42 8.87 8.72
N TYR A 163 -18.09 7.71 8.61
CA TYR A 163 -19.21 7.53 7.68
C TYR A 163 -20.51 8.17 8.18
N ALA A 164 -20.75 8.18 9.49
CA ALA A 164 -21.97 8.71 10.10
C ALA A 164 -21.90 10.22 10.39
N ALA A 165 -20.75 10.87 10.16
CA ALA A 165 -20.63 12.32 10.33
C ALA A 165 -21.50 13.04 9.28
N PRO A 166 -22.41 13.93 9.70
CA PRO A 166 -23.25 14.67 8.76
C PRO A 166 -22.41 15.71 7.97
N GLU A 167 -22.76 15.94 6.71
CA GLU A 167 -21.97 16.71 5.72
C GLU A 167 -21.83 18.22 6.06
N ASP A 168 -22.59 18.70 7.03
CA ASP A 168 -22.77 20.09 7.42
C ASP A 168 -21.64 20.67 8.30
N VAL A 169 -20.80 19.83 8.92
CA VAL A 169 -19.69 20.28 9.80
C VAL A 169 -18.61 21.05 9.02
N GLY A 170 -18.42 20.77 7.73
CA GLY A 170 -17.49 21.51 6.87
C GLY A 170 -18.03 22.86 6.38
N ALA A 171 -19.35 22.99 6.23
CA ALA A 171 -19.98 24.18 5.69
C ALA A 171 -20.05 25.34 6.71
N GLU A 172 -20.33 25.05 7.97
CA GLU A 172 -20.38 26.09 9.03
C GLU A 172 -19.00 26.69 9.34
N ALA A 173 -17.93 25.89 9.28
CA ALA A 173 -16.57 26.36 9.53
C ALA A 173 -16.09 27.35 8.45
N VAL A 174 -16.46 27.14 7.19
CA VAL A 174 -16.14 28.04 6.08
C VAL A 174 -16.91 29.36 6.18
N VAL A 175 -18.20 29.31 6.56
CA VAL A 175 -19.03 30.52 6.73
C VAL A 175 -18.52 31.41 7.86
N ARG A 176 -18.12 30.83 8.99
CA ARG A 176 -17.61 31.57 10.15
C ARG A 176 -16.24 32.24 9.95
N SER A 177 -15.48 31.79 8.96
CA SER A 177 -14.20 32.42 8.57
C SER A 177 -14.35 33.60 7.59
N ARG A 178 -15.55 33.78 7.02
CA ARG A 178 -15.88 34.84 6.05
C ARG A 178 -16.75 35.98 6.65
N THR A 179 -17.04 35.93 7.96
CA THR A 179 -17.73 36.97 8.74
C THR A 179 -16.80 37.54 9.79
#